data_AF-A0A452RUI2-F1
#
_entry.id   AF-A0A452RUI2-F1
#
_cell.length_a   1.000
_cell.length_b   1.000
_cell.length_c   1.000
_cell.angle_alpha   90.00
_cell.angle_beta   90.00
_cell.angle_gamma   90.00
#
_symmetry.space_group_name_H-M   'P 1'
#
loop_
_entity.id
_entity.type
_entity.pdbx_description
1 polymer ?
#
loop_
_entity_poly.entity_id
_entity_poly.type
_entity_poly.pdbx_seq_one_letter_code
_entity_poly.pdbx_strand_id
1 'polypeptide(L)'
;MVDRLPTVLFFPCNRKDRSVKYPEDLPITLPNLLRFILHHSDPASAPQNLANPSTKECLQSEAVFQQGHISHLEREIQKLRAEISTLQRAQVQVEAQLSSARRDEHRLLRQKQTLEKQHGLLQLHSEQLQALYEQKTRELEDVARKLQELADASENLLTENTWLKILVATMERKLEGKDGAENLPPPQEAGSDPPEPPGAPRLPGSTPPPSNSSSTLVSERSNENRTD
;
A
#
# COMPACT_ATOMS: atom_id res chain seq x y z
N MET A 1 -49.16 6.82 65.02
CA MET A 1 -48.00 5.92 64.99
C MET A 1 -46.96 6.54 65.90
N VAL A 2 -46.43 5.80 66.87
CA VAL A 2 -45.58 6.39 67.91
C VAL A 2 -44.14 6.35 67.41
N ASP A 3 -43.63 7.46 66.90
CA ASP A 3 -42.25 7.62 66.46
C ASP A 3 -41.32 7.70 67.69
N ARG A 4 -41.11 6.57 68.37
CA ARG A 4 -40.11 6.46 69.44
C ARG A 4 -38.79 6.00 68.82
N LEU A 5 -37.85 6.93 68.69
CA LEU A 5 -36.46 6.58 68.39
C LEU A 5 -35.88 5.70 69.50
N PRO A 6 -34.93 4.79 69.18
CA PRO A 6 -34.29 3.94 70.19
C PRO A 6 -33.62 4.80 71.25
N THR A 7 -33.83 4.49 72.53
CA THR A 7 -33.21 5.26 73.61
C THR A 7 -31.72 4.92 73.69
N VAL A 8 -30.87 5.92 73.53
CA VAL A 8 -29.42 5.76 73.62
C VAL A 8 -29.00 5.72 75.09
N LEU A 9 -28.24 4.70 75.48
CA LEU A 9 -27.64 4.56 76.81
C LEU A 9 -26.13 4.74 76.69
N PHE A 10 -25.58 5.62 77.53
CA PHE A 10 -24.14 5.79 77.63
C PHE A 10 -23.59 5.08 78.85
N PHE A 11 -22.59 4.23 78.64
CA PHE A 11 -21.89 3.49 79.68
C PHE A 11 -20.44 3.98 79.76
N PRO A 12 -20.11 4.86 80.72
CA PRO A 12 -18.73 5.25 80.95
C PRO A 12 -17.86 4.03 81.31
N CYS A 13 -16.62 3.99 80.80
CA CYS A 13 -15.70 2.89 81.09
C CYS A 13 -15.52 2.70 82.61
N ASN A 14 -15.63 1.46 83.07
CA ASN A 14 -15.44 1.01 84.46
C ASN A 14 -16.43 1.54 85.51
N ARG A 15 -17.57 2.14 85.12
CA ARG A 15 -18.62 2.60 86.06
C ARG A 15 -20.02 2.39 85.49
N LYS A 16 -20.55 1.17 85.59
CA LYS A 16 -21.92 0.84 85.13
C LYS A 16 -22.99 1.58 85.95
N ASP A 17 -22.68 1.81 87.21
CA ASP A 17 -23.42 2.58 88.22
C ASP A 17 -23.58 4.07 87.87
N ARG A 18 -22.83 4.59 86.88
CA ARG A 18 -22.97 5.96 86.36
C ARG A 18 -23.49 6.00 84.92
N SER A 19 -24.13 4.93 84.44
CA SER A 19 -24.76 4.95 83.12
C SER A 19 -25.88 5.98 83.06
N VAL A 20 -25.88 6.82 82.02
CA VAL A 20 -26.90 7.86 81.84
C VAL A 20 -27.64 7.60 80.54
N LYS A 21 -28.96 7.79 80.60
CA LYS A 21 -29.85 7.67 79.45
C LYS A 21 -29.90 9.02 78.72
N TYR A 22 -29.86 8.98 77.39
CA TYR A 22 -30.00 10.18 76.59
C TYR A 22 -31.39 10.81 76.83
N PRO A 23 -31.48 12.12 77.12
CA PRO A 23 -32.76 12.76 77.41
C PRO A 23 -33.71 12.68 76.21
N GLU A 24 -34.96 12.30 76.47
CA GLU A 24 -36.00 12.12 75.44
C GLU A 24 -36.49 13.47 74.87
N ASP A 25 -36.19 14.57 75.55
CA ASP A 25 -36.55 15.94 75.16
C ASP A 25 -35.64 16.52 74.05
N LEU A 26 -34.48 15.91 73.80
CA LEU A 26 -33.54 16.38 72.77
C LEU A 26 -33.57 15.50 71.51
N PRO A 27 -33.51 16.10 70.30
CA PRO A 27 -33.40 15.31 69.09
C PRO A 27 -32.01 14.66 68.97
N ILE A 28 -31.98 13.39 68.58
CA ILE A 28 -30.78 12.58 68.36
C ILE A 28 -30.06 13.06 67.11
N THR A 29 -29.33 14.16 67.23
CA THR A 29 -28.44 14.69 66.20
C THR A 29 -26.99 14.47 66.63
N LEU A 30 -26.08 14.29 65.66
CA LEU A 30 -24.67 14.02 65.94
C LEU A 30 -24.01 15.08 66.86
N PRO A 31 -24.26 16.40 66.69
CA PRO A 31 -23.75 17.41 67.63
C PRO A 31 -24.30 17.26 69.05
N ASN A 32 -25.60 16.98 69.20
CA ASN A 32 -26.21 16.81 70.53
C ASN A 32 -25.73 15.52 71.21
N LEU A 33 -25.54 14.45 70.44
CA LEU A 33 -25.03 13.18 70.92
C LEU A 33 -23.57 13.30 71.36
N LEU A 34 -22.74 14.00 70.58
CA LEU A 34 -21.35 14.30 70.97
C LEU A 34 -21.30 15.15 72.24
N ARG A 35 -22.11 16.20 72.36
CA ARG A 35 -22.19 17.01 73.59
C ARG A 35 -22.59 16.17 74.80
N PHE A 36 -23.58 15.30 74.65
CA PHE A 36 -24.02 14.39 75.70
C PHE A 36 -22.91 13.42 76.12
N ILE A 37 -22.26 12.78 75.15
CA ILE A 37 -21.15 11.86 75.40
C ILE A 37 -20.01 12.59 76.13
N LEU A 38 -19.58 13.76 75.66
CA LEU A 38 -18.51 14.54 76.29
C LEU A 38 -18.85 14.93 77.73
N HIS A 39 -20.06 15.45 77.97
CA HIS A 39 -20.51 15.85 79.31
C HIS A 39 -20.52 14.68 80.31
N HIS A 40 -20.83 13.47 79.87
CA HIS A 40 -20.84 12.27 80.71
C HIS A 40 -19.54 11.45 80.66
N SER A 41 -18.58 11.84 79.81
CA SER A 41 -17.24 11.25 79.73
C SER A 41 -16.22 11.97 80.62
N ASP A 42 -16.45 13.23 80.98
CA ASP A 42 -15.50 13.99 81.79
C ASP A 42 -15.56 13.59 83.28
N PRO A 43 -14.43 13.15 83.88
CA PRO A 43 -14.34 13.07 85.33
C PRO A 43 -14.31 14.51 85.85
N ALA A 44 -15.28 14.87 86.71
CA ALA A 44 -15.25 16.12 87.45
C ALA A 44 -13.82 16.42 87.97
N SER A 45 -13.26 17.55 87.52
CA SER A 45 -12.10 18.24 88.09
C SER A 45 -10.90 17.35 88.45
N ALA A 46 -10.11 16.94 87.46
CA ALA A 46 -8.68 16.72 87.73
C ALA A 46 -7.98 18.10 87.71
N PRO A 47 -7.24 18.50 88.76
CA PRO A 47 -6.48 19.74 88.74
C PRO A 47 -5.48 19.69 87.59
N GLN A 48 -5.20 20.86 86.99
CA GLN A 48 -4.25 21.09 85.91
C GLN A 48 -2.81 20.65 86.28
N ASN A 49 -2.54 19.36 86.46
CA ASN A 49 -1.22 18.82 86.72
C ASN A 49 -1.27 17.30 86.53
N LEU A 50 -1.33 16.86 85.28
CA LEU A 50 -0.63 15.66 84.83
C LEU A 50 -0.68 15.68 83.31
N ALA A 51 0.49 15.74 82.69
CA ALA A 51 0.62 15.44 81.27
C ALA A 51 0.05 14.04 81.03
N ASN A 52 -1.15 13.97 80.42
CA ASN A 52 -1.71 12.71 79.93
C ASN A 52 -0.74 12.14 78.87
N PRO A 53 -0.20 10.92 79.04
CA PRO A 53 0.64 10.31 78.03
C PRO A 53 -0.18 9.96 76.77
N SER A 54 -1.48 9.66 76.93
CA SER A 54 -2.35 9.18 75.85
C SER A 54 -2.75 10.23 74.81
N THR A 55 -2.86 11.51 75.19
CA THR A 55 -3.21 12.57 74.23
C THR A 55 -2.04 12.92 73.31
N LYS A 56 -0.81 12.78 73.80
CA LYS A 56 0.41 12.98 73.01
C LYS A 56 0.62 11.85 72.00
N GLU A 57 0.34 10.60 72.40
CA GLU A 57 0.40 9.44 71.50
C GLU A 57 -0.68 9.49 70.40
N CYS A 58 -1.91 9.90 70.74
CA CYS A 58 -2.98 10.08 69.76
C CYS A 58 -2.61 11.14 68.70
N LEU A 59 -2.15 12.32 69.13
CA LEU A 59 -1.71 13.40 68.23
C LEU A 59 -0.49 13.01 67.38
N GLN A 60 0.45 12.24 67.95
CA GLN A 60 1.59 11.71 67.19
C GLN A 60 1.14 10.67 66.14
N SER A 61 0.21 9.78 66.49
CA SER A 61 -0.30 8.77 65.56
C SER A 61 -1.06 9.38 64.38
N GLU A 62 -1.84 10.44 64.63
CA GLU A 62 -2.55 11.17 63.59
C GLU A 62 -1.58 11.94 62.69
N ALA A 63 -0.57 12.61 63.27
CA ALA A 63 0.47 13.28 62.49
C ALA A 63 1.24 12.32 61.57
N VAL A 64 1.55 11.10 62.04
CA VAL A 64 2.21 10.05 61.23
C VAL A 64 1.29 9.58 60.09
N PHE A 65 -0.02 9.42 60.35
CA PHE A 65 -0.98 9.05 59.32
C PHE A 65 -1.12 10.15 58.25
N GLN A 66 -1.21 11.41 58.67
CA GLN A 66 -1.25 12.57 57.77
C GLN A 66 0.03 12.68 56.94
N GLN A 67 1.20 12.47 57.55
CA GLN A 67 2.48 12.43 56.84
C GLN A 67 2.50 11.30 55.79
N GLY A 68 1.96 10.13 56.13
CA GLY A 68 1.81 9.01 55.19
C GLY A 68 0.89 9.35 54.01
N HIS A 69 -0.25 9.99 54.28
CA HIS A 69 -1.18 10.45 53.26
C HIS A 69 -0.54 11.49 52.32
N ILE A 70 0.19 12.46 52.88
CA ILE A 70 0.93 13.47 52.10
C ILE A 70 1.96 12.78 51.20
N SER A 71 2.77 11.86 51.74
CA SER A 71 3.78 11.13 50.96
C SER A 71 3.18 10.25 49.84
N HIS A 72 1.94 9.78 50.02
CA HIS A 72 1.21 9.04 48.99
C HIS A 72 0.81 9.97 47.85
N LEU A 73 0.17 11.09 48.17
CA LEU A 73 -0.22 12.10 47.18
C LEU A 73 0.99 12.67 46.44
N GLU A 74 2.10 12.91 47.12
CA GLU A 74 3.34 13.36 46.49
C GLU A 74 3.85 12.35 45.44
N ARG A 75 3.78 11.04 45.74
CA ARG A 75 4.13 9.99 44.78
C ARG A 75 3.16 9.94 43.60
N GLU A 76 1.87 10.11 43.82
CA GLU A 76 0.89 10.20 42.73
C GLU A 76 1.13 11.41 41.84
N ILE A 77 1.40 12.58 42.42
CA ILE A 77 1.74 13.79 41.68
C ILE A 77 3.00 13.56 40.85
N GLN A 78 4.02 12.90 41.40
CA GLN A 78 5.24 12.57 40.66
C GLN A 78 4.96 11.60 39.49
N LYS A 79 4.13 10.56 39.70
CA LYS A 79 3.72 9.63 38.64
C LYS A 79 2.96 10.35 37.52
N LEU A 80 1.97 11.17 37.87
CA LEU A 80 1.19 11.93 36.89
C LEU A 80 2.07 12.90 36.10
N ARG A 81 3.05 13.55 36.75
CA ARG A 81 4.03 14.38 36.05
C ARG A 81 4.89 13.58 35.08
N ALA A 82 5.32 12.38 35.46
CA ALA A 82 6.08 11.50 34.58
C ALA A 82 5.22 11.06 33.38
N GLU A 83 3.97 10.66 33.61
CA GLU A 83 3.01 10.29 32.56
C GLU A 83 2.77 11.45 31.58
N ILE A 84 2.48 12.64 32.08
CA ILE A 84 2.32 13.84 31.24
C ILE A 84 3.57 14.09 30.40
N SER A 85 4.76 13.95 30.97
CA SER A 85 6.02 14.13 30.22
C SER A 85 6.21 13.07 29.12
N THR A 86 5.73 11.84 29.33
CA THR A 86 5.77 10.79 28.30
C THR A 86 4.76 11.05 27.20
N LEU A 87 3.54 11.46 27.55
CA LEU A 87 2.48 11.80 26.61
C LEU A 87 2.87 13.01 25.76
N GLN A 88 3.48 14.04 26.34
CA GLN A 88 3.99 15.20 25.60
C GLN A 88 5.08 14.79 24.59
N ARG A 89 6.01 13.91 24.99
CA ARG A 89 7.02 13.38 24.06
C ARG A 89 6.39 12.59 22.92
N ALA A 90 5.40 11.74 23.22
CA ALA A 90 4.67 10.99 22.21
C ALA A 90 3.89 11.91 21.25
N GLN A 91 3.25 12.97 21.79
CA GLN A 91 2.56 13.97 20.98
C GLN A 91 3.51 14.64 19.97
N VAL A 92 4.66 15.13 20.42
CA VAL A 92 5.65 15.76 19.55
C VAL A 92 6.14 14.80 18.46
N GLN A 93 6.34 13.52 18.79
CA GLN A 93 6.71 12.50 17.80
C GLN A 93 5.62 12.30 16.74
N VAL A 94 4.35 12.23 17.14
CA VAL A 94 3.22 12.08 16.21
C VAL A 94 3.07 13.33 15.33
N GLU A 95 3.22 14.53 15.89
CA GLU A 95 3.18 15.77 15.12
C GLU A 95 4.31 15.83 14.08
N ALA A 96 5.52 15.40 14.45
CA ALA A 96 6.65 15.29 13.53
C ALA A 96 6.34 14.29 12.40
N GLN A 97 5.83 13.11 12.73
CA GLN A 97 5.43 12.10 11.75
C GLN A 97 4.33 12.60 10.81
N LEU A 98 3.31 13.27 11.34
CA LEU A 98 2.23 13.85 10.55
C LEU A 98 2.75 14.94 9.61
N SER A 99 3.69 15.76 10.07
CA SER A 99 4.35 16.76 9.22
C SER A 99 5.18 16.12 8.11
N SER A 100 5.85 15.00 8.36
CA SER A 100 6.58 14.26 7.31
C SER A 100 5.63 13.61 6.31
N ALA A 101 4.57 12.95 6.78
CA ALA A 101 3.56 12.34 5.93
C ALA A 101 2.89 13.36 5.01
N ARG A 102 2.58 14.57 5.50
CA ARG A 102 2.07 15.67 4.68
C ARG A 102 3.05 16.10 3.58
N ARG A 103 4.35 16.18 3.90
CA ARG A 103 5.37 16.50 2.90
C ARG A 103 5.47 15.42 1.83
N ASP A 104 5.40 14.16 2.24
CA ASP A 104 5.44 13.01 1.34
C ASP A 104 4.20 12.97 0.45
N GLU A 105 3.02 13.23 0.99
CA GLU A 105 1.77 13.37 0.22
C GLU A 105 1.92 14.43 -0.87
N HIS A 106 2.42 15.63 -0.52
CA HIS A 106 2.66 16.67 -1.51
C HIS A 106 3.72 16.28 -2.55
N ARG A 107 4.76 15.57 -2.16
CA ARG A 107 5.77 15.04 -3.09
C ARG A 107 5.15 14.02 -4.05
N LEU A 108 4.36 13.09 -3.55
CA LEU A 108 3.68 12.07 -4.35
C LEU A 108 2.66 12.68 -5.32
N LEU A 109 1.90 13.69 -4.89
CA LEU A 109 0.97 14.41 -5.78
C LEU A 109 1.69 15.09 -6.94
N ARG A 110 2.85 15.70 -6.68
CA ARG A 110 3.67 16.28 -7.76
C ARG A 110 4.17 15.20 -8.72
N GLN A 111 4.64 14.07 -8.19
CA GLN A 111 5.09 12.94 -9.01
C GLN A 111 3.96 12.36 -9.86
N LYS A 112 2.76 12.20 -9.28
CA LYS A 112 1.55 11.80 -10.00
C LYS A 112 1.26 12.74 -11.17
N GLN A 113 1.24 14.05 -10.92
CA GLN A 113 1.01 15.03 -11.99
C GLN A 113 2.08 14.97 -13.10
N THR A 114 3.34 14.73 -12.75
CA THR A 114 4.40 14.56 -13.76
C THR A 114 4.21 13.28 -14.58
N LEU A 115 3.83 12.18 -13.94
CA LEU A 115 3.57 10.91 -14.61
C LEU A 115 2.34 10.99 -15.51
N GLU A 116 1.27 11.67 -15.08
CA GLU A 116 0.08 11.91 -15.90
C GLU A 116 0.42 12.72 -17.16
N LYS A 117 1.27 13.74 -17.05
CA LYS A 117 1.75 14.50 -18.22
C LYS A 117 2.55 13.62 -19.18
N GLN A 118 3.46 12.80 -18.66
CA GLN A 118 4.25 11.87 -19.46
C GLN A 118 3.37 10.82 -20.13
N HIS A 119 2.37 10.29 -19.41
CA HIS A 119 1.41 9.34 -19.95
C HIS A 119 0.59 9.96 -21.08
N GLY A 120 0.12 11.21 -20.93
CA GLY A 120 -0.56 11.94 -21.99
C GLY A 120 0.30 12.11 -23.25
N LEU A 121 1.59 12.43 -23.10
CA LEU A 121 2.51 12.52 -24.24
C LEU A 121 2.73 11.17 -24.93
N LEU A 122 2.89 10.10 -24.15
CA LEU A 122 3.03 8.74 -24.69
C LEU A 122 1.77 8.29 -25.42
N GLN A 123 0.60 8.64 -24.90
CA GLN A 123 -0.67 8.34 -25.54
C GLN A 123 -0.78 9.03 -26.91
N LEU A 124 -0.46 10.33 -26.99
CA LEU A 124 -0.44 11.06 -28.26
C LEU A 124 0.52 10.42 -29.27
N HIS A 125 1.72 10.03 -28.83
CA HIS A 125 2.68 9.35 -29.70
C HIS A 125 2.17 7.98 -30.15
N SER A 126 1.48 7.24 -29.28
CA SER A 126 0.89 5.95 -29.63
C SER A 126 -0.22 6.08 -30.68
N GLU A 127 -1.07 7.10 -30.55
CA GLU A 127 -2.12 7.42 -31.52
C GLU A 127 -1.53 7.83 -32.87
N GLN A 128 -0.47 8.65 -32.85
CA GLN A 128 0.25 9.05 -34.07
C GLN A 128 0.87 7.84 -34.77
N LEU A 129 1.54 6.96 -34.03
CA LEU A 129 2.11 5.73 -34.59
C LEU A 129 1.02 4.84 -35.17
N GLN A 130 -0.10 4.66 -34.47
CA GLN A 130 -1.23 3.87 -34.96
C GLN A 130 -1.77 4.42 -36.28
N ALA A 131 -1.97 5.74 -36.37
CA ALA A 131 -2.40 6.38 -37.62
C ALA A 131 -1.41 6.15 -38.77
N LEU A 132 -0.11 6.22 -38.50
CA LEU A 132 0.93 5.92 -39.49
C LEU A 132 0.92 4.45 -39.92
N TYR A 133 0.72 3.52 -38.98
CA TYR A 133 0.59 2.10 -39.29
C TYR A 133 -0.61 1.86 -40.19
N GLU A 134 -1.78 2.40 -39.84
CA GLU A 134 -2.99 2.27 -40.66
C GLU A 134 -2.83 2.88 -42.06
N GLN A 135 -2.12 4.00 -42.18
CA GLN A 135 -1.82 4.57 -43.49
C GLN A 135 -0.94 3.63 -44.30
N LYS A 136 0.13 3.09 -43.70
CA LYS A 136 1.05 2.19 -44.39
C LYS A 136 0.39 0.86 -44.76
N THR A 137 -0.50 0.32 -43.95
CA THR A 137 -1.26 -0.88 -44.32
C THR A 137 -2.16 -0.61 -45.51
N ARG A 138 -2.86 0.54 -45.57
CA ARG A 138 -3.67 0.92 -46.74
C ARG A 138 -2.82 1.06 -48.00
N GLU A 139 -1.67 1.72 -47.91
CA GLU A 139 -0.74 1.85 -49.04
C GLU A 139 -0.26 0.47 -49.54
N LEU A 140 0.04 -0.45 -48.63
CA LEU A 140 0.42 -1.82 -48.98
C LEU A 140 -0.74 -2.61 -49.60
N GLU A 141 -1.97 -2.44 -49.11
CA GLU A 141 -3.17 -3.05 -49.69
C GLU A 141 -3.41 -2.55 -51.12
N ASP A 142 -3.25 -1.25 -51.37
CA ASP A 142 -3.40 -0.68 -52.72
C ASP A 142 -2.33 -1.19 -53.69
N VAL A 143 -1.07 -1.31 -53.22
CA VAL A 143 0.00 -1.90 -54.02
C VAL A 143 -0.28 -3.38 -54.29
N ALA A 144 -0.77 -4.13 -53.30
CA ALA A 144 -1.15 -5.53 -53.48
C ALA A 144 -2.28 -5.68 -54.51
N ARG A 145 -3.30 -4.82 -54.48
CA ARG A 145 -4.38 -4.79 -55.49
C ARG A 145 -3.85 -4.52 -56.90
N LYS A 146 -2.99 -3.52 -57.07
CA LYS A 146 -2.38 -3.21 -58.37
C LYS A 146 -1.53 -4.36 -58.91
N LEU A 147 -0.78 -5.04 -58.04
CA LEU A 147 -0.02 -6.23 -58.45
C LEU A 147 -0.93 -7.38 -58.86
N GLN A 148 -2.07 -7.56 -58.18
CA GLN A 148 -3.08 -8.54 -58.59
C GLN A 148 -3.67 -8.20 -59.96
N GLU A 149 -4.06 -6.94 -60.19
CA GLU A 149 -4.58 -6.50 -61.49
C GLU A 149 -3.57 -6.70 -62.63
N LEU A 150 -2.28 -6.44 -62.38
CA LEU A 150 -1.22 -6.71 -63.34
C LEU A 150 -1.02 -8.21 -63.58
N ALA A 151 -1.14 -9.04 -62.54
CA ALA A 151 -1.09 -10.49 -62.67
C ALA A 151 -2.25 -10.99 -63.55
N ASP A 152 -3.49 -10.57 -63.25
CA ASP A 152 -4.69 -10.94 -64.01
C ASP A 152 -4.60 -10.47 -65.48
N ALA A 153 -4.12 -9.24 -65.72
CA ALA A 153 -3.89 -8.73 -67.08
C ALA A 153 -2.81 -9.54 -67.82
N SER A 154 -1.74 -9.94 -67.12
CA SER A 154 -0.70 -10.78 -67.70
C SER A 154 -1.21 -12.19 -68.04
N GLU A 155 -2.05 -12.78 -67.19
CA GLU A 155 -2.71 -14.05 -67.46
C GLU A 155 -3.60 -13.94 -68.70
N ASN A 156 -4.43 -12.90 -68.81
CA ASN A 156 -5.27 -12.63 -69.99
C ASN A 156 -4.42 -12.54 -71.26
N LEU A 157 -3.35 -11.74 -71.27
CA LEU A 157 -2.45 -11.62 -72.43
C LEU A 157 -1.75 -12.93 -72.76
N LEU A 158 -1.36 -13.72 -71.76
CA LEU A 158 -0.81 -15.06 -71.98
C LEU A 158 -1.85 -15.98 -72.63
N THR A 159 -3.11 -15.97 -72.16
CA THR A 159 -4.17 -16.76 -72.81
C THR A 159 -4.40 -16.32 -74.25
N GLU A 160 -4.49 -15.03 -74.54
CA GLU A 160 -4.62 -14.50 -75.91
C GLU A 160 -3.43 -14.91 -76.77
N ASN A 161 -2.21 -14.82 -76.25
CA ASN A 161 -1.01 -15.25 -76.98
C ASN A 161 -1.05 -16.75 -77.28
N THR A 162 -1.54 -17.59 -76.37
CA THR A 162 -1.75 -19.02 -76.65
C THR A 162 -2.82 -19.26 -77.71
N TRP A 163 -3.94 -18.54 -77.68
CA TRP A 163 -4.98 -18.61 -78.72
C TRP A 163 -4.44 -18.19 -80.09
N LEU A 164 -3.66 -17.11 -80.16
CA LEU A 164 -3.03 -16.65 -81.39
C LEU A 164 -2.00 -17.65 -81.91
N LYS A 165 -1.14 -18.21 -81.06
CA LYS A 165 -0.18 -19.27 -81.45
C LYS A 165 -0.90 -20.50 -82.01
N ILE A 166 -1.99 -20.94 -81.39
CA ILE A 166 -2.80 -22.05 -81.89
C ILE A 166 -3.38 -21.70 -83.26
N LEU A 167 -3.93 -20.49 -83.42
CA LEU A 167 -4.49 -20.05 -84.70
C LEU A 167 -3.42 -20.06 -85.81
N VAL A 168 -2.25 -19.47 -85.56
CA VAL A 168 -1.13 -19.45 -86.51
C VAL A 168 -0.72 -20.88 -86.87
N ALA A 169 -0.48 -21.74 -85.88
CA ALA A 169 -0.12 -23.14 -86.14
C ALA A 169 -1.18 -23.90 -86.97
N THR A 170 -2.47 -23.59 -86.80
CA THR A 170 -3.52 -24.17 -87.64
C THR A 170 -3.54 -23.60 -89.05
N MET A 171 -3.22 -22.32 -89.24
CA MET A 171 -3.08 -21.70 -90.55
C MET A 171 -1.87 -22.24 -91.29
N GLU A 172 -0.71 -22.33 -90.62
CA GLU A 172 0.51 -22.98 -91.13
C GLU A 172 0.20 -24.41 -91.58
N ARG A 173 -0.43 -25.23 -90.74
CA ARG A 173 -0.87 -26.58 -91.13
C ARG A 173 -1.79 -26.61 -92.34
N LYS A 174 -2.69 -25.62 -92.50
CA LYS A 174 -3.59 -25.53 -93.67
C LYS A 174 -2.84 -25.12 -94.93
N LEU A 175 -1.80 -24.28 -94.81
CA LEU A 175 -0.93 -23.89 -95.92
C LEU A 175 -0.02 -25.06 -96.30
N GLU A 176 0.62 -25.70 -95.33
CA GLU A 176 1.42 -26.93 -95.51
C GLU A 176 0.59 -28.10 -96.04
N GLY A 177 -0.71 -28.19 -95.69
CA GLY A 177 -1.63 -29.18 -96.28
C GLY A 177 -2.11 -28.82 -97.70
N LYS A 178 -1.90 -27.58 -98.15
CA LYS A 178 -2.15 -27.13 -99.54
C LYS A 178 -0.88 -27.20 -100.40
N ASP A 179 0.27 -26.98 -99.79
CA ASP A 179 1.59 -27.13 -100.42
C ASP A 179 2.11 -28.57 -100.32
N GLY A 180 1.52 -29.39 -99.44
CA GLY A 180 1.86 -30.79 -99.18
C GLY A 180 1.11 -31.81 -100.03
N ALA A 181 0.89 -31.51 -101.32
CA ALA A 181 0.81 -32.57 -102.33
C ALA A 181 2.22 -33.02 -102.78
N GLU A 182 3.29 -32.42 -102.27
CA GLU A 182 4.65 -32.90 -102.49
C GLU A 182 5.48 -32.87 -101.19
N ASN A 183 5.73 -34.09 -100.69
CA ASN A 183 6.94 -34.57 -100.02
C ASN A 183 7.18 -34.31 -98.51
N LEU A 184 7.01 -35.39 -97.75
CA LEU A 184 7.85 -35.83 -96.61
C LEU A 184 8.50 -37.18 -97.03
N PRO A 185 9.53 -37.77 -96.36
CA PRO A 185 10.68 -37.28 -95.54
C PRO A 185 11.99 -38.01 -96.03
N PRO A 186 13.11 -38.31 -95.29
CA PRO A 186 13.45 -38.17 -93.86
C PRO A 186 14.96 -37.76 -93.59
N PRO A 187 15.63 -38.16 -92.48
CA PRO A 187 16.22 -37.24 -91.49
C PRO A 187 17.77 -37.23 -91.49
N GLN A 188 18.39 -36.24 -90.84
CA GLN A 188 19.82 -36.33 -90.48
C GLN A 188 20.01 -36.13 -88.99
N GLU A 189 20.31 -37.24 -88.32
CA GLU A 189 21.06 -37.29 -87.07
C GLU A 189 22.55 -37.07 -87.38
N ALA A 190 23.22 -36.19 -86.64
CA ALA A 190 24.60 -36.36 -86.19
C ALA A 190 24.99 -35.28 -85.15
N GLY A 191 25.17 -35.72 -83.89
CA GLY A 191 26.07 -35.17 -82.86
C GLY A 191 25.78 -33.75 -82.35
N SER A 192 25.57 -33.51 -81.06
CA SER A 192 26.48 -33.90 -79.97
C SER A 192 25.82 -33.68 -78.59
N ASP A 193 25.92 -34.65 -77.69
CA ASP A 193 25.87 -34.45 -76.22
C ASP A 193 27.27 -34.04 -75.70
N PRO A 194 27.48 -33.60 -74.43
CA PRO A 194 26.66 -32.82 -73.49
C PRO A 194 27.42 -31.54 -72.98
N PRO A 195 26.82 -30.71 -72.10
CA PRO A 195 27.37 -30.71 -70.74
C PRO A 195 26.31 -30.65 -69.64
N GLU A 196 26.44 -31.55 -68.67
CA GLU A 196 25.79 -31.52 -67.36
C GLU A 196 26.38 -30.40 -66.46
N PRO A 197 25.76 -30.09 -65.30
CA PRO A 197 25.32 -28.74 -64.94
C PRO A 197 26.30 -27.98 -64.04
N PRO A 198 26.24 -26.64 -64.00
CA PRO A 198 26.83 -25.89 -62.90
C PRO A 198 25.93 -25.99 -61.66
N GLY A 199 26.35 -26.87 -60.74
CA GLY A 199 26.44 -26.65 -59.30
C GLY A 199 25.32 -25.90 -58.59
N ALA A 200 24.63 -26.62 -57.69
CA ALA A 200 23.85 -26.05 -56.59
C ALA A 200 24.61 -24.91 -55.87
N PRO A 201 23.94 -23.78 -55.53
CA PRO A 201 24.50 -22.81 -54.60
C PRO A 201 24.66 -23.48 -53.24
N ARG A 202 25.91 -23.80 -52.89
CA ARG A 202 26.27 -24.11 -51.51
C ARG A 202 26.07 -22.85 -50.69
N LEU A 203 25.12 -22.92 -49.75
CA LEU A 203 25.09 -22.12 -48.54
C LEU A 203 26.47 -22.20 -47.85
N PRO A 204 27.14 -21.09 -47.57
CA PRO A 204 28.10 -21.02 -46.48
C PRO A 204 27.30 -20.93 -45.18
N GLY A 205 27.58 -21.87 -44.28
CA GLY A 205 26.96 -21.95 -42.98
C GLY A 205 27.22 -20.72 -42.12
N SER A 206 26.22 -20.45 -41.29
CA SER A 206 26.39 -20.39 -39.84
C SER A 206 27.48 -19.48 -39.30
N THR A 207 27.12 -18.22 -39.11
CA THR A 207 27.70 -17.40 -38.02
C THR A 207 26.71 -17.42 -36.84
N PRO A 208 27.16 -17.74 -35.61
CA PRO A 208 26.29 -18.00 -34.45
C PRO A 208 25.75 -16.69 -33.83
N PRO A 209 24.71 -16.78 -32.97
CA PRO A 209 24.26 -15.62 -32.19
C PRO A 209 25.27 -15.31 -31.08
N PRO A 210 25.56 -14.04 -30.76
CA PRO A 210 26.21 -13.74 -29.49
C PRO A 210 25.22 -14.03 -28.37
N SER A 211 25.51 -15.12 -27.67
CA SER A 211 24.92 -15.45 -26.37
C SER A 211 25.55 -14.56 -25.32
N ASN A 212 24.68 -14.01 -24.48
CA ASN A 212 24.97 -13.38 -23.21
C ASN A 212 26.18 -13.97 -22.47
N SER A 213 27.10 -13.11 -22.04
CA SER A 213 27.81 -13.30 -20.77
C SER A 213 28.11 -11.95 -20.12
N SER A 214 27.36 -11.71 -19.06
CA SER A 214 27.74 -11.07 -17.79
C SER A 214 28.77 -9.94 -17.79
N SER A 215 28.33 -8.78 -17.31
CA SER A 215 29.09 -8.00 -16.33
C SER A 215 28.17 -7.54 -15.22
N THR A 216 27.98 -8.44 -14.27
CA THR A 216 27.64 -8.13 -12.88
C THR A 216 28.90 -7.55 -12.25
N LEU A 217 28.96 -6.24 -12.02
CA LEU A 217 29.95 -5.65 -11.13
C LEU A 217 29.33 -4.54 -10.29
N VAL A 218 29.46 -4.75 -8.99
CA VAL A 218 29.44 -3.80 -7.88
C VAL A 218 28.06 -3.32 -7.41
N SER A 219 27.51 -4.16 -6.52
CA SER A 219 26.80 -3.71 -5.34
C SER A 219 27.81 -3.03 -4.41
N GLU A 220 27.79 -1.70 -4.34
CA GLU A 220 28.37 -0.96 -3.22
C GLU A 220 27.24 -0.54 -2.29
N ARG A 221 27.21 -1.20 -1.13
CA ARG A 221 26.59 -0.69 0.09
C ARG A 221 27.30 0.61 0.49
N SER A 222 26.60 1.73 0.55
CA SER A 222 26.91 2.75 1.55
C SER A 222 25.68 3.02 2.41
N ASN A 223 25.73 2.46 3.62
CA ASN A 223 24.90 2.89 4.73
C ASN A 223 25.47 4.23 5.21
N GLU A 224 24.75 5.32 4.97
CA GLU A 224 25.03 6.60 5.62
C GLU A 224 23.89 6.91 6.60
N ASN A 225 23.86 6.14 7.69
CA ASN A 225 23.31 6.61 8.95
C ASN A 225 24.41 7.43 9.64
N ARG A 226 24.19 8.73 9.81
CA ARG A 226 24.93 9.53 10.77
C ARG A 226 23.98 10.48 11.50
N THR A 227 23.51 10.02 12.64
CA THR A 227 23.12 10.85 13.78
C THR A 227 24.36 11.09 14.64
N ASP A 228 24.71 12.36 14.83
CA ASP A 228 25.30 12.94 16.04
C ASP A 228 24.82 14.39 16.13
#